data_AF-A0A397V1E8-F1
#
_entry.id   AF-A0A397V1E8-F1
#
_cell.length_a   1.000
_cell.length_b   1.000
_cell.length_c   1.000
_cell.angle_alpha   90.00
_cell.angle_beta   90.00
_cell.angle_gamma   90.00
#
_symmetry.space_group_name_H-M   'P 1'
#
loop_
_entity.id
_entity.type
_entity.pdbx_description
1 polymer ?
#
loop_
_entity_poly.entity_id
_entity_poly.type
_entity_poly.pdbx_seq_one_letter_code
_entity_poly.pdbx_strand_id
1 'polypeptide(L)'
;MPNYKRKTFFFNILNLSINRVNYSFLHPLIQDGVNALANAHCMNTTLNYLNLHNNQLNSEYSKVLVEVLCTLNNISLKSLVIYDNTFGSEGGKVFTEVLCKNNLKSEGMETLIDALCNNTTLNSLDLSYNFLRFGGANAIAKILFENTGLTSLDHSCNEFDSVGGILIVKALYKNITLISLNLDSNYLDSEGGKVILESISMNTTLKSLNIYYNLIGYNGGKALTEILSRALVKNTTLNSVNLQNNSIGFKAGLELVKTFRMSTFLTHLELSDNYISYISYKGTITPLV
;
A
#
# COMPACT_ATOMS: atom_id res chain seq x y z
N MET A 1 37.32 5.59 -5.49
CA MET A 1 36.66 4.28 -5.22
C MET A 1 35.17 4.15 -5.61
N PRO A 2 34.34 5.20 -5.81
CA PRO A 2 32.94 5.04 -6.23
C PRO A 2 32.73 4.51 -7.67
N ASN A 3 33.63 4.87 -8.59
CA ASN A 3 33.47 4.61 -10.03
C ASN A 3 33.67 3.14 -10.44
N TYR A 4 34.44 2.35 -9.68
CA TYR A 4 34.69 0.94 -10.03
C TYR A 4 33.47 0.06 -9.72
N LYS A 5 32.81 0.31 -8.56
CA LYS A 5 31.53 -0.33 -8.24
C LYS A 5 30.46 0.01 -9.28
N ARG A 6 30.35 1.27 -9.73
CA ARG A 6 29.39 1.68 -10.78
C ARG A 6 29.56 0.92 -12.10
N LYS A 7 30.78 0.69 -12.58
CA LYS A 7 31.01 -0.03 -13.85
C LYS A 7 30.69 -1.53 -13.75
N THR A 8 31.11 -2.21 -12.69
CA THR A 8 30.79 -3.63 -12.48
C THR A 8 29.29 -3.84 -12.22
N PHE A 9 28.65 -2.84 -11.61
CA PHE A 9 27.22 -2.79 -11.33
C PHE A 9 26.36 -2.69 -12.60
N PHE A 10 26.70 -1.82 -13.57
CA PHE A 10 26.02 -1.80 -14.88
C PHE A 10 26.28 -3.05 -15.73
N PHE A 11 27.45 -3.67 -15.58
CA PHE A 11 27.82 -4.90 -16.30
C PHE A 11 26.97 -6.11 -15.89
N ASN A 12 26.53 -6.17 -14.63
CA ASN A 12 25.65 -7.25 -14.14
C ASN A 12 24.21 -7.12 -14.64
N ILE A 13 23.73 -5.91 -14.98
CA ILE A 13 22.37 -5.69 -15.52
C ILE A 13 22.22 -6.26 -16.94
N LEU A 14 23.32 -6.33 -17.70
CA LEU A 14 23.39 -6.95 -19.02
C LEU A 14 23.40 -8.49 -18.96
N ASN A 15 23.45 -9.09 -17.76
CA ASN A 15 23.42 -10.55 -17.60
C ASN A 15 21.98 -11.06 -17.48
N LEU A 16 21.54 -11.80 -18.50
CA LEU A 16 20.16 -12.19 -18.85
C LEU A 16 19.47 -13.19 -17.87
N SER A 17 19.84 -13.23 -16.60
CA SER A 17 19.39 -14.29 -15.66
C SER A 17 19.00 -13.80 -14.27
N ILE A 18 19.00 -12.48 -14.03
CA ILE A 18 18.73 -11.95 -12.70
C ILE A 18 17.21 -11.77 -12.51
N ASN A 19 16.65 -12.54 -11.59
CA ASN A 19 15.23 -12.55 -11.26
C ASN A 19 14.86 -11.59 -10.11
N ARG A 20 15.83 -11.20 -9.27
CA ARG A 20 15.62 -10.24 -8.18
C ARG A 20 16.72 -9.20 -8.20
N VAL A 21 16.33 -7.93 -8.19
CA VAL A 21 17.25 -6.81 -8.23
C VAL A 21 16.95 -5.86 -7.07
N ASN A 22 17.98 -5.55 -6.28
CA ASN A 22 17.90 -4.60 -5.19
C ASN A 22 18.88 -3.45 -5.42
N TYR A 23 18.32 -2.26 -5.57
CA TYR A 23 19.00 -1.01 -5.84
C TYR A 23 18.80 -0.01 -4.71
N SER A 24 18.54 -0.47 -3.49
CA SER A 24 18.40 0.44 -2.37
C SER A 24 19.71 1.14 -1.99
N PHE A 25 19.57 2.37 -1.48
CA PHE A 25 20.70 3.19 -1.01
C PHE A 25 21.75 3.51 -2.06
N LEU A 26 21.40 3.46 -3.35
CA LEU A 26 22.28 3.95 -4.40
C LEU A 26 22.15 5.47 -4.42
N HIS A 27 22.91 6.11 -3.53
CA HIS A 27 23.14 7.55 -3.49
C HIS A 27 23.07 8.18 -4.89
N PRO A 28 22.32 9.29 -5.03
CA PRO A 28 21.12 9.29 -5.87
C PRO A 28 21.40 8.58 -7.21
N LEU A 29 20.52 7.68 -7.62
CA LEU A 29 20.42 7.29 -9.03
C LEU A 29 20.11 8.58 -9.82
N ILE A 30 21.15 9.29 -10.23
CA ILE A 30 21.09 10.33 -11.25
C ILE A 30 20.39 9.67 -12.45
N GLN A 31 19.62 10.44 -13.22
CA GLN A 31 18.94 10.04 -14.47
C GLN A 31 19.60 8.85 -15.21
N ASP A 32 20.92 8.84 -15.33
CA ASP A 32 21.73 7.77 -15.93
C ASP A 32 21.51 6.36 -15.35
N GLY A 33 21.29 6.21 -14.04
CA GLY A 33 21.08 4.91 -13.39
C GLY A 33 19.70 4.33 -13.61
N VAL A 34 18.66 5.17 -13.58
CA VAL A 34 17.28 4.75 -13.90
C VAL A 34 17.11 4.58 -15.41
N ASN A 35 17.74 5.43 -16.23
CA ASN A 35 17.81 5.26 -17.69
C ASN A 35 18.57 4.00 -18.07
N ALA A 36 19.66 3.66 -17.38
CA ALA A 36 20.38 2.41 -17.62
C ALA A 36 19.58 1.18 -17.17
N LEU A 37 18.71 1.32 -16.16
CA LEU A 37 17.69 0.33 -15.78
C LEU A 37 16.65 0.12 -16.89
N ALA A 38 16.08 1.21 -17.42
CA ALA A 38 15.15 1.19 -18.54
C ALA A 38 15.82 0.58 -19.80
N ASN A 39 17.05 1.01 -20.12
CA ASN A 39 17.79 0.55 -21.28
C ASN A 39 18.28 -0.91 -21.16
N ALA A 40 18.66 -1.36 -19.96
CA ALA A 40 19.13 -2.72 -19.75
C ALA A 40 17.99 -3.75 -19.64
N HIS A 41 16.73 -3.31 -19.62
CA HIS A 41 15.57 -4.19 -19.43
C HIS A 41 14.64 -4.37 -20.63
N CYS A 42 14.99 -3.83 -21.80
CA CYS A 42 14.43 -4.31 -23.07
C CYS A 42 14.82 -5.77 -23.40
N MET A 43 15.77 -6.38 -22.67
CA MET A 43 16.26 -7.74 -22.93
C MET A 43 16.07 -8.75 -21.78
N ASN A 44 15.66 -8.32 -20.58
CA ASN A 44 15.51 -9.23 -19.42
C ASN A 44 14.04 -9.64 -19.22
N THR A 45 13.69 -10.87 -19.58
CA THR A 45 12.32 -11.41 -19.44
C THR A 45 12.03 -12.12 -18.10
N THR A 46 13.02 -12.20 -17.22
CA THR A 46 12.98 -13.06 -16.01
C THR A 46 12.86 -12.30 -14.69
N LEU A 47 12.96 -10.97 -14.72
CA LEU A 47 12.90 -10.12 -13.53
C LEU A 47 11.52 -10.19 -12.88
N ASN A 48 11.46 -10.65 -11.62
CA ASN A 48 10.22 -10.79 -10.86
C ASN A 48 10.17 -9.92 -9.58
N TYR A 49 11.28 -9.33 -9.16
CA TYR A 49 11.37 -8.46 -7.99
C TYR A 49 12.31 -7.29 -8.28
N LEU A 50 11.83 -6.07 -8.07
CA LEU A 50 12.62 -4.84 -8.19
C LEU A 50 12.46 -3.99 -6.93
N ASN A 51 13.59 -3.60 -6.34
CA ASN A 51 13.61 -2.73 -5.18
C ASN A 51 14.44 -1.48 -5.47
N LEU A 52 13.80 -0.31 -5.38
CA LEU A 52 14.36 1.01 -5.57
C LEU A 52 14.14 1.91 -4.33
N HIS A 53 13.98 1.35 -3.13
CA HIS A 53 13.75 2.17 -1.93
C HIS A 53 14.95 3.05 -1.58
N ASN A 54 14.70 4.21 -0.95
CA ASN A 54 15.75 5.13 -0.50
C ASN A 54 16.74 5.51 -1.60
N ASN A 55 16.21 6.02 -2.72
CA ASN A 55 16.99 6.51 -3.86
C ASN A 55 16.73 7.98 -4.18
N GLN A 56 15.99 8.70 -3.33
CA GLN A 56 15.60 10.10 -3.55
C GLN A 56 14.86 10.31 -4.87
N LEU A 57 14.09 9.29 -5.32
CA LEU A 57 13.22 9.44 -6.48
C LEU A 57 12.17 10.52 -6.15
N ASN A 58 11.98 11.47 -7.04
CA ASN A 58 11.02 12.57 -6.87
C ASN A 58 10.08 12.61 -8.07
N SER A 59 9.15 13.57 -8.07
CA SER A 59 8.15 13.71 -9.13
C SER A 59 8.76 13.84 -10.55
N GLU A 60 9.96 14.39 -10.71
CA GLU A 60 10.62 14.53 -12.02
C GLU A 60 11.05 13.18 -12.60
N TYR A 61 11.37 12.20 -11.74
CA TYR A 61 11.84 10.86 -12.14
C TYR A 61 10.71 9.86 -12.40
N SER A 62 9.46 10.30 -12.23
CA SER A 62 8.28 9.48 -12.50
C SER A 62 8.21 8.97 -13.94
N LYS A 63 8.58 9.80 -14.93
CA LYS A 63 8.62 9.43 -16.35
C LYS A 63 9.50 8.21 -16.61
N VAL A 64 10.65 8.15 -15.93
CA VAL A 64 11.57 7.03 -16.09
C VAL A 64 11.03 5.78 -15.40
N LEU A 65 10.36 5.94 -14.25
CA LEU A 65 9.67 4.81 -13.59
C LEU A 65 8.54 4.27 -14.46
N VAL A 66 7.81 5.14 -15.17
CA VAL A 66 6.83 4.75 -16.19
C VAL A 66 7.50 4.03 -17.34
N GLU A 67 8.59 4.55 -17.89
CA GLU A 67 9.31 3.85 -18.97
C GLU A 67 9.75 2.47 -18.50
N VAL A 68 10.26 2.34 -17.28
CA VAL A 68 10.59 1.05 -16.66
C VAL A 68 9.32 0.18 -16.58
N LEU A 69 8.21 0.63 -16.02
CA LEU A 69 7.00 -0.19 -15.89
C LEU A 69 6.33 -0.54 -17.23
N CYS A 70 6.33 0.37 -18.19
CA CYS A 70 5.81 0.18 -19.55
C CYS A 70 6.71 -0.75 -20.38
N THR A 71 8.04 -0.66 -20.26
CA THR A 71 8.97 -1.62 -20.89
C THR A 71 8.92 -2.99 -20.19
N LEU A 72 8.65 -3.02 -18.89
CA LEU A 72 8.41 -4.22 -18.10
C LEU A 72 7.00 -4.81 -18.29
N ASN A 73 6.12 -4.19 -19.08
CA ASN A 73 4.75 -4.67 -19.33
C ASN A 73 4.73 -6.01 -20.13
N ASN A 74 5.89 -6.48 -20.60
CA ASN A 74 6.12 -7.80 -21.19
C ASN A 74 6.89 -8.78 -20.28
N ILE A 75 7.08 -8.43 -18.99
CA ILE A 75 7.98 -9.14 -18.08
C ILE A 75 7.24 -9.58 -16.82
N SER A 76 7.69 -10.71 -16.27
CA SER A 76 7.17 -11.41 -15.09
C SER A 76 7.35 -10.67 -13.75
N LEU A 77 7.37 -9.33 -13.72
CA LEU A 77 7.57 -8.55 -12.50
C LEU A 77 6.38 -8.75 -11.54
N LYS A 78 6.64 -9.37 -10.39
CA LYS A 78 5.62 -9.68 -9.37
C LYS A 78 5.65 -8.72 -8.19
N SER A 79 6.78 -8.08 -7.92
CA SER A 79 6.95 -7.20 -6.76
C SER A 79 7.80 -5.98 -7.09
N LEU A 80 7.27 -4.81 -6.75
CA LEU A 80 7.94 -3.52 -6.86
C LEU A 80 7.98 -2.85 -5.49
N VAL A 81 9.19 -2.48 -5.04
CA VAL A 81 9.43 -1.81 -3.76
C VAL A 81 10.04 -0.44 -4.03
N ILE A 82 9.30 0.63 -3.71
CA ILE A 82 9.68 2.02 -3.95
C ILE A 82 9.48 2.91 -2.72
N TYR A 83 9.47 2.34 -1.51
CA TYR A 83 9.30 3.10 -0.28
C TYR A 83 10.47 4.06 0.01
N ASP A 84 10.24 5.04 0.89
CA ASP A 84 11.26 6.02 1.33
C ASP A 84 11.91 6.75 0.14
N ASN A 85 11.05 7.30 -0.73
CA ASN A 85 11.45 8.20 -1.81
C ASN A 85 10.76 9.56 -1.65
N THR A 86 11.25 10.56 -2.37
CA THR A 86 10.85 11.96 -2.23
C THR A 86 9.83 12.38 -3.31
N PHE A 87 8.82 11.56 -3.61
CA PHE A 87 7.76 11.94 -4.55
C PHE A 87 7.02 13.19 -4.06
N GLY A 88 6.74 13.25 -2.74
CA GLY A 88 6.15 14.41 -2.10
C GLY A 88 4.72 14.69 -2.55
N SER A 89 4.15 15.78 -2.06
CA SER A 89 2.79 16.20 -2.43
C SER A 89 2.67 16.59 -3.90
N GLU A 90 3.76 17.01 -4.55
CA GLU A 90 3.79 17.27 -5.99
C GLU A 90 3.80 15.97 -6.79
N GLY A 91 4.51 14.92 -6.34
CA GLY A 91 4.32 13.57 -6.87
C GLY A 91 2.89 13.10 -6.69
N GLY A 92 2.29 13.35 -5.52
CA GLY A 92 0.87 13.16 -5.22
C GLY A 92 -0.08 13.97 -6.11
N LYS A 93 0.20 15.25 -6.38
CA LYS A 93 -0.57 16.10 -7.31
C LYS A 93 -0.42 15.64 -8.74
N VAL A 94 0.76 15.20 -9.13
CA VAL A 94 1.00 14.59 -10.42
C VAL A 94 0.33 13.20 -10.50
N PHE A 95 0.09 12.51 -9.37
CA PHE A 95 -0.83 11.37 -9.26
C PHE A 95 -2.32 11.81 -9.40
N THR A 96 -2.72 13.03 -8.99
CA THR A 96 -4.13 13.51 -9.05
C THR A 96 -4.53 14.39 -10.24
N GLU A 97 -3.65 15.20 -10.82
CA GLU A 97 -3.93 16.16 -11.90
C GLU A 97 -4.39 15.45 -13.19
N VAL A 98 -4.08 14.15 -13.28
CA VAL A 98 -4.59 13.14 -14.22
C VAL A 98 -6.12 13.02 -14.23
N LEU A 99 -6.80 13.31 -13.12
CA LEU A 99 -8.21 12.95 -12.94
C LEU A 99 -9.20 14.07 -13.21
N CYS A 100 -8.75 15.30 -13.55
CA CYS A 100 -9.65 16.44 -13.69
C CYS A 100 -9.62 17.16 -15.06
N LYS A 101 -8.76 16.77 -16.02
CA LYS A 101 -8.78 17.40 -17.36
C LYS A 101 -8.50 16.39 -18.48
N ASN A 102 -9.53 16.15 -19.30
CA ASN A 102 -9.45 15.53 -20.63
C ASN A 102 -8.74 16.43 -21.67
N ASN A 103 -7.62 17.06 -21.32
CA ASN A 103 -6.71 17.66 -22.28
C ASN A 103 -5.49 18.26 -21.55
N LEU A 104 -4.31 17.88 -22.05
CA LEU A 104 -2.97 18.50 -21.88
C LEU A 104 -1.95 17.70 -21.03
N LYS A 105 -1.12 16.93 -21.74
CA LYS A 105 0.35 16.87 -21.63
C LYS A 105 0.97 17.00 -20.22
N SER A 106 0.59 16.13 -19.29
CA SER A 106 1.42 15.78 -18.12
C SER A 106 1.87 14.31 -18.23
N GLU A 107 2.61 14.01 -19.31
CA GLU A 107 2.82 12.66 -19.88
C GLU A 107 3.54 11.63 -18.98
N GLY A 108 3.97 11.97 -17.76
CA GLY A 108 4.85 11.13 -16.94
C GLY A 108 4.21 10.30 -15.84
N MET A 109 3.00 10.63 -15.38
CA MET A 109 2.37 9.96 -14.22
C MET A 109 0.90 9.59 -14.46
N GLU A 110 0.22 10.28 -15.39
CA GLU A 110 -0.97 9.74 -16.07
C GLU A 110 -0.68 8.32 -16.55
N THR A 111 0.47 8.15 -17.17
CA THR A 111 1.00 6.88 -17.67
C THR A 111 1.42 5.90 -16.57
N LEU A 112 1.81 6.35 -15.36
CA LEU A 112 2.14 5.44 -14.25
C LEU A 112 0.90 4.77 -13.68
N ILE A 113 -0.13 5.57 -13.42
CA ILE A 113 -1.41 5.06 -12.92
C ILE A 113 -2.02 4.12 -13.95
N ASP A 114 -2.07 4.53 -15.21
CA ASP A 114 -2.65 3.69 -16.26
C ASP A 114 -1.82 2.41 -16.50
N ALA A 115 -0.49 2.47 -16.40
CA ALA A 115 0.35 1.27 -16.43
C ALA A 115 0.04 0.34 -15.26
N LEU A 116 -0.07 0.88 -14.03
CA LEU A 116 -0.40 0.09 -12.84
C LEU A 116 -1.83 -0.46 -12.91
N CYS A 117 -2.82 0.30 -13.37
CA CYS A 117 -4.20 -0.17 -13.54
C CYS A 117 -4.29 -1.37 -14.48
N ASN A 118 -3.56 -1.32 -15.59
CA ASN A 118 -3.56 -2.39 -16.61
C ASN A 118 -2.58 -3.53 -16.31
N ASN A 119 -1.71 -3.38 -15.30
CA ASN A 119 -0.71 -4.39 -14.98
C ASN A 119 -1.34 -5.58 -14.24
N THR A 120 -1.30 -6.75 -14.86
CA THR A 120 -1.84 -8.00 -14.29
C THR A 120 -0.77 -8.93 -13.71
N THR A 121 0.51 -8.59 -13.87
CA THR A 121 1.65 -9.41 -13.43
C THR A 121 2.15 -9.03 -12.03
N LEU A 122 2.03 -7.76 -11.67
CA LEU A 122 2.41 -7.21 -10.38
C LEU A 122 1.42 -7.65 -9.31
N ASN A 123 1.90 -8.38 -8.32
CA ASN A 123 1.09 -8.88 -7.21
C ASN A 123 1.32 -8.11 -5.92
N SER A 124 2.45 -7.41 -5.80
CA SER A 124 2.85 -6.66 -4.62
C SER A 124 3.45 -5.30 -4.97
N LEU A 125 2.93 -4.25 -4.35
CA LEU A 125 3.40 -2.87 -4.51
C LEU A 125 3.60 -2.24 -3.13
N ASP A 126 4.80 -1.73 -2.89
CA ASP A 126 5.15 -0.97 -1.69
C ASP A 126 5.53 0.46 -2.05
N LEU A 127 4.66 1.38 -1.64
CA LEU A 127 4.71 2.83 -1.84
C LEU A 127 4.77 3.58 -0.50
N SER A 128 5.15 2.91 0.59
CA SER A 128 5.20 3.53 1.91
C SER A 128 6.24 4.67 2.01
N TYR A 129 6.07 5.58 2.97
CA TYR A 129 7.02 6.68 3.21
C TYR A 129 7.30 7.57 1.99
N ASN A 130 6.27 7.95 1.22
CA ASN A 130 6.42 8.77 0.01
C ASN A 130 5.71 10.12 0.06
N PHE A 131 5.09 10.47 1.19
CA PHE A 131 4.36 11.74 1.39
C PHE A 131 3.33 12.03 0.29
N LEU A 132 2.65 10.99 -0.19
CA LEU A 132 1.76 11.10 -1.35
C LEU A 132 0.48 11.92 -1.07
N ARG A 133 0.05 11.96 0.20
CA ARG A 133 -1.12 12.71 0.69
C ARG A 133 -2.40 12.39 -0.07
N PHE A 134 -3.40 13.26 0.00
CA PHE A 134 -4.67 13.13 -0.70
C PHE A 134 -4.53 12.76 -2.19
N GLY A 135 -3.55 13.33 -2.89
CA GLY A 135 -3.31 13.07 -4.31
C GLY A 135 -2.96 11.60 -4.59
N GLY A 136 -2.05 11.05 -3.80
CA GLY A 136 -1.75 9.62 -3.84
C GLY A 136 -2.94 8.75 -3.47
N ALA A 137 -3.68 9.11 -2.43
CA ALA A 137 -4.82 8.33 -1.99
C ALA A 137 -5.88 8.16 -3.09
N ASN A 138 -6.13 9.22 -3.88
CA ASN A 138 -7.05 9.16 -5.01
C ASN A 138 -6.52 8.26 -6.16
N ALA A 139 -5.23 8.37 -6.48
CA ALA A 139 -4.61 7.50 -7.48
C ALA A 139 -4.65 6.02 -7.07
N ILE A 140 -4.37 5.73 -5.80
CA ILE A 140 -4.43 4.37 -5.25
C ILE A 140 -5.86 3.84 -5.28
N ALA A 141 -6.85 4.67 -4.97
CA ALA A 141 -8.25 4.30 -5.11
C ALA A 141 -8.60 3.91 -6.55
N LYS A 142 -8.11 4.65 -7.55
CA LYS A 142 -8.28 4.27 -8.97
C LYS A 142 -7.59 2.94 -9.29
N ILE A 143 -6.33 2.76 -8.86
CA ILE A 143 -5.59 1.51 -9.07
C ILE A 143 -6.35 0.34 -8.45
N LEU A 144 -6.82 0.46 -7.21
CA LEU A 144 -7.60 -0.60 -6.54
C LEU A 144 -8.94 -0.89 -7.24
N PHE A 145 -9.55 0.12 -7.85
CA PHE A 145 -10.82 -0.05 -8.55
C PHE A 145 -10.66 -0.79 -9.89
N GLU A 146 -9.56 -0.56 -10.62
CA GLU A 146 -9.34 -1.07 -11.97
C GLU A 146 -8.41 -2.29 -12.02
N ASN A 147 -7.40 -2.34 -11.16
CA ASN A 147 -6.38 -3.39 -11.17
C ASN A 147 -6.94 -4.73 -10.65
N THR A 148 -6.61 -5.80 -11.37
CA THR A 148 -7.03 -7.18 -11.07
C THR A 148 -5.86 -8.14 -10.82
N GLY A 149 -4.63 -7.63 -10.69
CA GLY A 149 -3.42 -8.43 -10.44
C GLY A 149 -2.85 -8.28 -9.02
N LEU A 150 -3.07 -7.13 -8.39
CA LEU A 150 -2.52 -6.78 -7.08
C LEU A 150 -3.21 -7.57 -5.97
N THR A 151 -2.37 -8.17 -5.13
CA THR A 151 -2.79 -8.97 -3.97
C THR A 151 -2.27 -8.41 -2.65
N SER A 152 -1.19 -7.62 -2.68
CA SER A 152 -0.57 -7.02 -1.50
C SER A 152 -0.19 -5.58 -1.80
N LEU A 153 -0.53 -4.69 -0.88
CA LEU A 153 -0.35 -3.26 -1.05
C LEU A 153 0.08 -2.61 0.25
N ASP A 154 1.25 -1.96 0.25
CA ASP A 154 1.75 -1.18 1.37
C ASP A 154 1.79 0.31 1.01
N HIS A 155 1.00 1.09 1.75
CA HIS A 155 0.93 2.54 1.64
C HIS A 155 1.08 3.21 3.00
N SER A 156 1.77 2.56 3.92
CA SER A 156 2.03 3.14 5.23
C SER A 156 2.80 4.47 5.14
N CYS A 157 2.60 5.35 6.12
CA CYS A 157 3.32 6.62 6.24
C CYS A 157 3.21 7.54 5.02
N ASN A 158 2.00 7.75 4.48
CA ASN A 158 1.78 8.61 3.31
C ASN A 158 0.91 9.85 3.55
N GLU A 159 0.51 10.12 4.79
CA GLU A 159 -0.28 11.33 5.14
C GLU A 159 -1.62 11.44 4.37
N PHE A 160 -2.32 10.31 4.14
CA PHE A 160 -3.54 10.32 3.32
C PHE A 160 -4.72 11.09 3.87
N ASP A 161 -4.80 11.31 5.18
CA ASP A 161 -5.95 11.86 5.88
C ASP A 161 -7.23 11.00 5.77
N SER A 162 -8.29 11.41 6.46
CA SER A 162 -9.57 10.69 6.45
C SER A 162 -10.26 10.66 5.09
N VAL A 163 -10.16 11.73 4.31
CA VAL A 163 -10.77 11.80 2.98
C VAL A 163 -10.04 10.85 2.03
N GLY A 164 -8.71 10.84 2.06
CA GLY A 164 -7.91 9.90 1.28
C GLY A 164 -8.19 8.45 1.68
N GLY A 165 -8.27 8.18 2.99
CA GLY A 165 -8.69 6.89 3.53
C GLY A 165 -10.03 6.40 2.99
N ILE A 166 -11.04 7.28 2.98
CA ILE A 166 -12.39 6.99 2.48
C ILE A 166 -12.35 6.60 0.99
N LEU A 167 -11.50 7.24 0.17
CA LEU A 167 -11.39 6.92 -1.26
C LEU A 167 -10.82 5.50 -1.47
N ILE A 168 -9.71 5.18 -0.82
CA ILE A 168 -9.05 3.86 -0.91
C ILE A 168 -10.04 2.77 -0.53
N VAL A 169 -10.74 2.97 0.59
CA VAL A 169 -11.72 2.04 1.12
C VAL A 169 -12.92 1.85 0.20
N LYS A 170 -13.40 2.94 -0.42
CA LYS A 170 -14.48 2.85 -1.39
C LYS A 170 -14.11 1.99 -2.60
N ALA A 171 -12.85 2.05 -3.03
CA ALA A 171 -12.36 1.20 -4.12
C ALA A 171 -12.28 -0.28 -3.70
N LEU A 172 -11.93 -0.57 -2.44
CA LEU A 172 -11.90 -1.95 -1.92
C LEU A 172 -13.26 -2.67 -1.98
N TYR A 173 -14.39 -1.96 -2.01
CA TYR A 173 -15.70 -2.60 -2.22
C TYR A 173 -15.81 -3.34 -3.56
N LYS A 174 -15.06 -2.90 -4.57
CA LYS A 174 -15.08 -3.48 -5.92
C LYS A 174 -13.88 -4.35 -6.20
N ASN A 175 -12.77 -4.13 -5.48
CA ASN A 175 -11.59 -4.94 -5.65
C ASN A 175 -11.84 -6.38 -5.15
N ILE A 176 -11.53 -7.35 -6.01
CA ILE A 176 -11.72 -8.78 -5.76
C ILE A 176 -10.39 -9.57 -5.75
N THR A 177 -9.26 -8.88 -5.67
CA THR A 177 -7.93 -9.52 -5.77
C THR A 177 -7.02 -9.22 -4.61
N LEU A 178 -7.23 -8.09 -3.92
CA LEU A 178 -6.42 -7.66 -2.80
C LEU A 178 -6.65 -8.56 -1.59
N ILE A 179 -5.56 -9.08 -1.07
CA ILE A 179 -5.48 -10.01 0.07
C ILE A 179 -4.89 -9.30 1.30
N SER A 180 -3.94 -8.38 1.11
CA SER A 180 -3.28 -7.67 2.20
C SER A 180 -3.17 -6.18 1.90
N LEU A 181 -3.57 -5.36 2.87
CA LEU A 181 -3.50 -3.91 2.80
C LEU A 181 -2.86 -3.34 4.06
N ASN A 182 -1.82 -2.53 3.87
CA ASN A 182 -1.19 -1.76 4.95
C ASN A 182 -1.43 -0.25 4.76
N LEU A 183 -2.15 0.35 5.70
CA LEU A 183 -2.48 1.78 5.79
C LEU A 183 -1.95 2.40 7.09
N ASP A 184 -0.96 1.79 7.74
CA ASP A 184 -0.29 2.31 8.92
C ASP A 184 0.09 3.81 8.78
N SER A 185 -0.09 4.60 9.84
CA SER A 185 0.42 5.98 9.94
C SER A 185 -0.05 6.91 8.80
N ASN A 186 -1.34 6.87 8.48
CA ASN A 186 -1.96 7.70 7.44
C ASN A 186 -2.93 8.77 7.95
N TYR A 187 -3.04 8.96 9.27
CA TYR A 187 -3.90 9.98 9.89
C TYR A 187 -5.38 9.86 9.48
N LEU A 188 -5.90 8.63 9.41
CA LEU A 188 -7.25 8.35 8.92
C LEU A 188 -8.37 8.87 9.83
N ASP A 189 -8.06 9.22 11.09
CA ASP A 189 -9.00 9.72 12.10
C ASP A 189 -10.20 8.80 12.39
N SER A 190 -11.15 9.29 13.19
CA SER A 190 -12.34 8.52 13.57
C SER A 190 -13.27 8.21 12.40
N GLU A 191 -13.39 9.13 11.43
CA GLU A 191 -14.32 9.01 10.32
C GLU A 191 -13.74 8.12 9.22
N GLY A 192 -12.44 8.25 8.93
CA GLY A 192 -11.76 7.28 8.05
C GLY A 192 -11.75 5.88 8.67
N GLY A 193 -11.48 5.75 9.98
CA GLY A 193 -11.53 4.48 10.70
C GLY A 193 -12.90 3.79 10.64
N LYS A 194 -13.99 4.55 10.75
CA LYS A 194 -15.35 4.04 10.60
C LYS A 194 -15.60 3.48 9.21
N VAL A 195 -15.22 4.21 8.17
CA VAL A 195 -15.45 3.80 6.77
C VAL A 195 -14.66 2.55 6.41
N ILE A 196 -13.41 2.42 6.87
CA ILE A 196 -12.58 1.21 6.68
C ILE A 196 -13.28 -0.05 7.15
N LEU A 197 -14.01 0.00 8.26
CA LEU A 197 -14.69 -1.19 8.73
C LEU A 197 -15.98 -1.50 7.99
N GLU A 198 -16.69 -0.47 7.52
CA GLU A 198 -17.85 -0.70 6.67
C GLU A 198 -17.42 -1.47 5.42
N SER A 199 -16.23 -1.19 4.86
CA SER A 199 -15.73 -1.97 3.72
C SER A 199 -15.34 -3.39 4.07
N ILE A 200 -14.79 -3.63 5.26
CA ILE A 200 -14.51 -4.99 5.72
C ILE A 200 -15.77 -5.84 5.70
N SER A 201 -16.94 -5.28 6.07
CA SER A 201 -18.18 -6.06 6.08
C SER A 201 -18.64 -6.55 4.70
N MET A 202 -18.14 -5.93 3.62
CA MET A 202 -18.57 -6.18 2.24
C MET A 202 -17.47 -6.80 1.37
N ASN A 203 -16.20 -6.54 1.67
CA ASN A 203 -15.09 -7.11 0.93
C ASN A 203 -14.94 -8.61 1.27
N THR A 204 -14.75 -9.43 0.25
CA THR A 204 -14.73 -10.90 0.36
C THR A 204 -13.36 -11.50 0.00
N THR A 205 -12.31 -10.69 -0.05
CA THR A 205 -10.98 -11.13 -0.53
C THR A 205 -9.85 -10.75 0.41
N LEU A 206 -9.99 -9.61 1.10
CA LEU A 206 -9.01 -9.07 2.01
C LEU A 206 -8.90 -9.96 3.25
N LYS A 207 -7.70 -10.49 3.47
CA LYS A 207 -7.35 -11.35 4.60
C LYS A 207 -6.64 -10.61 5.71
N SER A 208 -5.86 -9.58 5.37
CA SER A 208 -5.07 -8.82 6.33
C SER A 208 -5.23 -7.32 6.12
N LEU A 209 -5.54 -6.60 7.20
CA LEU A 209 -5.61 -5.16 7.24
C LEU A 209 -4.73 -4.62 8.38
N ASN A 210 -3.79 -3.74 8.04
CA ASN A 210 -3.03 -2.97 9.03
C ASN A 210 -3.45 -1.51 9.00
N ILE A 211 -3.98 -1.02 10.12
CA ILE A 211 -4.34 0.38 10.35
C ILE A 211 -3.70 0.89 11.66
N TYR A 212 -2.52 0.38 12.01
CA TYR A 212 -1.71 0.89 13.12
C TYR A 212 -1.51 2.41 13.04
N TYR A 213 -1.57 3.08 14.19
CA TYR A 213 -1.25 4.50 14.32
C TYR A 213 -2.03 5.44 13.37
N ASN A 214 -3.35 5.32 13.33
CA ASN A 214 -4.21 6.12 12.45
C ASN A 214 -5.14 7.11 13.16
N LEU A 215 -4.93 7.34 14.46
CA LEU A 215 -5.68 8.33 15.25
C LEU A 215 -7.20 8.11 15.25
N ILE A 216 -7.66 6.85 15.19
CA ILE A 216 -9.10 6.51 15.15
C ILE A 216 -9.87 7.10 16.37
N GLY A 217 -9.23 7.15 17.52
CA GLY A 217 -9.77 7.78 18.73
C GLY A 217 -10.98 7.06 19.33
N TYR A 218 -11.50 7.60 20.44
CA TYR A 218 -12.60 7.01 21.19
C TYR A 218 -13.90 6.88 20.38
N ASN A 219 -14.22 7.90 19.58
CA ASN A 219 -15.43 7.91 18.75
C ASN A 219 -15.36 6.85 17.65
N GLY A 220 -14.21 6.77 16.98
CA GLY A 220 -13.94 5.72 16.01
C GLY A 220 -13.99 4.36 16.68
N GLY A 221 -13.36 4.18 17.84
CA GLY A 221 -13.40 2.96 18.65
C GLY A 221 -14.81 2.43 18.92
N LYS A 222 -15.74 3.31 19.32
CA LYS A 222 -17.15 2.95 19.51
C LYS A 222 -17.78 2.48 18.20
N ALA A 223 -17.61 3.23 17.11
CA ALA A 223 -18.09 2.80 15.79
C ALA A 223 -17.46 1.45 15.39
N LEU A 224 -16.19 1.21 15.74
CA LEU A 224 -15.51 -0.03 15.43
C LEU A 224 -16.23 -1.24 16.02
N THR A 225 -16.66 -1.14 17.27
CA THR A 225 -17.37 -2.23 17.97
C THR A 225 -18.74 -2.53 17.36
N GLU A 226 -19.52 -1.49 17.03
CA GLU A 226 -20.85 -1.63 16.45
C GLU A 226 -20.82 -2.18 15.01
N ILE A 227 -19.77 -1.86 14.24
CA ILE A 227 -19.61 -2.35 12.88
C ILE A 227 -19.04 -3.77 12.89
N LEU A 228 -17.96 -4.04 13.64
CA LEU A 228 -17.33 -5.37 13.65
C LEU A 228 -18.27 -6.44 14.18
N SER A 229 -19.14 -6.14 15.14
CA SER A 229 -20.16 -7.09 15.63
C SER A 229 -21.14 -7.52 14.55
N ARG A 230 -21.42 -6.66 13.57
CA ARG A 230 -22.25 -6.99 12.40
C ARG A 230 -21.42 -7.59 11.26
N ALA A 231 -20.21 -7.08 11.05
CA ALA A 231 -19.33 -7.44 9.95
C ALA A 231 -18.74 -8.83 10.10
N LEU A 232 -18.30 -9.23 11.31
CA LEU A 232 -17.64 -10.51 11.56
C LEU A 232 -18.56 -11.72 11.43
N VAL A 233 -19.88 -11.52 11.42
CA VAL A 233 -20.87 -12.56 11.08
C VAL A 233 -20.91 -12.82 9.57
N LYS A 234 -20.61 -11.80 8.75
CA LYS A 234 -20.75 -11.85 7.28
C LYS A 234 -19.41 -12.00 6.56
N ASN A 235 -18.36 -11.37 7.06
CA ASN A 235 -17.04 -11.44 6.48
C ASN A 235 -16.41 -12.78 6.86
N THR A 236 -16.10 -13.58 5.84
CA THR A 236 -15.51 -14.92 5.97
C THR A 236 -14.07 -14.99 5.48
N THR A 237 -13.41 -13.84 5.30
CA THR A 237 -12.10 -13.77 4.65
C THR A 237 -11.04 -13.06 5.47
N LEU A 238 -11.42 -12.02 6.21
CA LEU A 238 -10.53 -11.23 7.03
C LEU A 238 -10.08 -12.04 8.25
N ASN A 239 -8.79 -12.38 8.27
CA ASN A 239 -8.19 -13.20 9.31
C ASN A 239 -7.26 -12.43 10.25
N SER A 240 -6.83 -11.23 9.86
CA SER A 240 -5.88 -10.42 10.62
C SER A 240 -6.21 -8.93 10.55
N VAL A 241 -6.33 -8.29 11.71
CA VAL A 241 -6.52 -6.84 11.85
C VAL A 241 -5.52 -6.30 12.87
N ASN A 242 -4.72 -5.32 12.45
CA ASN A 242 -3.88 -4.55 13.35
C ASN A 242 -4.49 -3.16 13.59
N LEU A 243 -4.90 -2.92 14.83
CA LEU A 243 -5.51 -1.71 15.34
C LEU A 243 -4.63 -1.02 16.40
N GLN A 244 -3.39 -1.46 16.61
CA GLN A 244 -2.53 -0.93 17.66
C GLN A 244 -2.32 0.59 17.55
N ASN A 245 -2.17 1.24 18.70
CA ASN A 245 -1.86 2.67 18.82
C ASN A 245 -2.87 3.60 18.13
N ASN A 246 -4.17 3.33 18.32
CA ASN A 246 -5.25 4.11 17.71
C ASN A 246 -6.10 4.90 18.70
N SER A 247 -5.75 4.89 19.99
CA SER A 247 -6.49 5.61 21.03
C SER A 247 -7.99 5.25 21.11
N ILE A 248 -8.37 4.01 20.77
CA ILE A 248 -9.79 3.59 20.70
C ILE A 248 -10.51 3.59 22.06
N GLY A 249 -9.73 3.48 23.15
CA GLY A 249 -10.21 3.52 24.51
C GLY A 249 -10.65 2.18 25.09
N PHE A 250 -10.60 2.09 26.42
CA PHE A 250 -10.84 0.87 27.20
C PHE A 250 -12.16 0.16 26.87
N LYS A 251 -13.27 0.89 26.87
CA LYS A 251 -14.61 0.30 26.65
C LYS A 251 -14.74 -0.31 25.26
N ALA A 252 -14.23 0.38 24.23
CA ALA A 252 -14.25 -0.11 22.86
C ALA A 252 -13.33 -1.33 22.70
N GLY A 253 -12.10 -1.24 23.22
CA GLY A 253 -11.15 -2.35 23.19
C GLY A 253 -11.69 -3.64 23.82
N LEU A 254 -12.33 -3.53 24.99
CA LEU A 254 -12.95 -4.69 25.65
C LEU A 254 -14.08 -5.31 24.81
N GLU A 255 -14.90 -4.49 24.18
CA GLU A 255 -16.00 -4.97 23.36
C GLU A 255 -15.51 -5.59 22.04
N LEU A 256 -14.43 -5.07 21.46
CA LEU A 256 -13.75 -5.67 20.30
C LEU A 256 -13.23 -7.08 20.62
N VAL A 257 -12.64 -7.28 21.81
CA VAL A 257 -12.20 -8.62 22.26
C VAL A 257 -13.38 -9.59 22.39
N LYS A 258 -14.53 -9.15 22.92
CA LYS A 258 -15.73 -10.00 22.98
C LYS A 258 -16.24 -10.33 21.59
N THR A 259 -16.29 -9.32 20.71
CA THR A 259 -16.76 -9.47 19.34
C THR A 259 -15.88 -10.41 18.54
N PHE A 260 -14.55 -10.33 18.74
CA PHE A 260 -13.58 -11.23 18.14
C PHE A 260 -13.90 -12.71 18.44
N ARG A 261 -14.29 -13.03 19.68
CA ARG A 261 -14.65 -14.41 20.08
C ARG A 261 -15.87 -14.96 19.34
N MET A 262 -16.66 -14.10 18.70
CA MET A 262 -17.81 -14.51 17.88
C MET A 262 -17.41 -14.75 16.41
N SER A 263 -16.24 -14.29 15.99
CA SER A 263 -15.75 -14.53 14.63
C SER A 263 -15.22 -15.96 14.51
N THR A 264 -15.56 -16.61 13.41
CA THR A 264 -15.01 -17.92 13.03
C THR A 264 -13.82 -17.82 12.06
N PHE A 265 -13.52 -16.60 11.56
CA PHE A 265 -12.49 -16.37 10.54
C PHE A 265 -11.38 -15.42 11.00
N LEU A 266 -11.68 -14.45 11.86
CA LEU A 266 -10.67 -13.56 12.42
C LEU A 266 -9.83 -14.33 13.43
N THR A 267 -8.53 -14.45 13.17
CA THR A 267 -7.58 -15.25 13.97
C THR A 267 -6.55 -14.39 14.68
N HIS A 268 -6.33 -13.17 14.20
CA HIS A 268 -5.37 -12.23 14.74
C HIS A 268 -6.04 -10.85 14.87
N LEU A 269 -6.04 -10.31 16.09
CA LEU A 269 -6.51 -8.97 16.38
C LEU A 269 -5.51 -8.30 17.33
N GLU A 270 -4.77 -7.33 16.83
CA GLU A 270 -3.78 -6.58 17.61
C GLU A 270 -4.40 -5.25 18.09
N LEU A 271 -4.42 -5.06 19.41
CA LEU A 271 -5.09 -3.95 20.09
C LEU A 271 -4.16 -3.26 21.10
N SER A 272 -2.86 -3.53 21.09
CA SER A 272 -1.89 -2.89 21.97
C SER A 272 -1.94 -1.36 21.86
N ASP A 273 -1.49 -0.65 22.89
CA ASP A 273 -1.35 0.80 22.90
C ASP A 273 -2.66 1.59 22.61
N ASN A 274 -3.80 1.04 23.01
CA ASN A 274 -5.13 1.63 22.78
C ASN A 274 -5.84 2.11 24.05
N TYR A 275 -5.08 2.35 25.12
CA TYR A 275 -5.61 2.70 26.45
C TYR A 275 -6.58 1.63 27.01
N ILE A 276 -6.26 0.35 26.83
CA ILE A 276 -7.06 -0.81 27.29
C ILE A 276 -6.54 -1.37 28.64
N SER A 277 -6.13 -0.52 29.59
CA SER A 277 -5.24 -0.87 30.72
C SER A 277 -5.53 -2.15 31.57
N TYR A 278 -4.42 -2.68 32.11
CA TYR A 278 -4.13 -3.75 33.09
C TYR A 278 -4.43 -5.22 32.78
N ILE A 279 -5.30 -5.53 31.84
CA ILE A 279 -5.33 -6.88 31.24
C ILE A 279 -4.68 -6.73 29.88
N SER A 280 -3.35 -6.63 29.87
CA SER A 280 -2.58 -6.57 28.63
C SER A 280 -2.85 -7.84 27.83
N TYR A 281 -3.81 -7.76 26.92
CA TYR A 281 -4.09 -8.84 25.99
C TYR A 281 -2.98 -8.83 24.92
N LYS A 282 -1.81 -9.35 25.28
CA LYS A 282 -0.75 -9.76 24.34
C LYS A 282 -1.03 -11.21 23.99
N GLY A 283 -1.93 -11.45 23.05
CA GLY A 283 -2.27 -12.82 22.69
C GLY A 283 -2.87 -12.90 21.31
N THR A 284 -2.21 -13.66 20.44
CA THR A 284 -2.85 -14.42 19.38
C THR A 284 -3.94 -15.27 20.02
N ILE A 285 -5.20 -14.82 19.96
CA ILE A 285 -6.32 -15.69 20.32
C ILE A 285 -6.59 -16.54 19.09
N THR A 286 -6.06 -17.76 19.09
CA THR A 286 -6.56 -18.79 18.16
C THR A 286 -8.07 -18.96 18.38
N PRO A 287 -8.89 -19.04 17.31
CA PRO A 287 -10.32 -19.31 17.47
C PRO A 287 -10.52 -20.56 18.33
N LEU A 288 -11.57 -20.56 19.16
CA LEU A 288 -12.03 -21.79 19.80
C LEU A 288 -12.41 -22.76 18.67
N VAL A 289 -11.58 -23.79 18.49
CA VAL A 289 -11.80 -24.91 17.56
C VAL A 289 -13.12 -25.60 17.87
#